data_AF-A0A843ETS2-F1
#
_entry.id   AF-A0A843ETS2-F1
#
_cell.length_a   1.000
_cell.length_b   1.000
_cell.length_c   1.000
_cell.angle_alpha   90.00
_cell.angle_beta   90.00
_cell.angle_gamma   90.00
#
_symmetry.space_group_name_H-M   'P 1'
#
loop_
_entity.id
_entity.type
_entity.pdbx_description
1 polymer ?
#
loop_
_entity_poly.entity_id
_entity_poly.type
_entity_poly.pdbx_seq_one_letter_code
_entity_poly.pdbx_strand_id
1 'polypeptide(L)'
;MIELVIACFIGILVGTTTGMIPGIHVNTAGAILFASSTFLLTFLSPEFLCVLMVAMSIAHALIEFVPSMLLGVPEEGTATSILPGHRMVLQGRAKEVIRIVCVGGFGAIIVTILMLPIFNMVLPMLHEASKPFTWMILLFASIY
;
A
#
# COMPACT_ATOMS: atom_id res chain seq x y z
N MET A 1 -10.48 7.01 -20.63
CA MET A 1 -9.53 8.01 -20.06
C MET A 1 -10.14 8.74 -18.86
N ILE A 2 -11.25 9.49 -19.02
CA ILE A 2 -11.90 10.17 -17.87
C ILE A 2 -12.34 9.18 -16.79
N GLU A 3 -12.89 8.03 -17.17
CA GLU A 3 -13.28 6.97 -16.22
C GLU A 3 -12.12 6.48 -15.35
N LEU A 4 -10.91 6.37 -15.90
CA LEU A 4 -9.73 5.95 -15.13
C LEU A 4 -9.27 7.04 -14.15
N VAL A 5 -9.42 8.31 -14.53
CA VAL A 5 -9.16 9.43 -13.61
C VAL A 5 -10.17 9.42 -12.47
N ILE A 6 -11.44 9.15 -12.76
CA ILE A 6 -12.48 8.98 -11.74
C ILE A 6 -12.15 7.79 -10.83
N ALA A 7 -11.76 6.64 -11.40
CA ALA A 7 -11.32 5.46 -10.65
C ALA A 7 -10.18 5.79 -9.69
N CYS A 8 -9.22 6.60 -10.16
CA CYS A 8 -8.08 7.05 -9.35
C CYS A 8 -8.55 7.90 -8.16
N PHE A 9 -9.41 8.90 -8.39
CA PHE A 9 -9.94 9.73 -7.30
C PHE A 9 -10.79 8.93 -6.29
N ILE A 10 -11.61 7.99 -6.77
CA ILE A 10 -12.38 7.09 -5.90
C ILE A 10 -11.42 6.21 -5.09
N GLY A 11 -10.40 5.65 -5.74
CA GLY A 11 -9.36 4.86 -5.08
C GLY A 11 -8.66 5.66 -3.98
N ILE A 12 -8.23 6.89 -4.26
CA ILE A 12 -7.62 7.79 -3.28
C ILE A 12 -8.57 8.04 -2.10
N LEU A 13 -9.85 8.30 -2.35
CA LEU A 13 -10.83 8.53 -1.29
C LEU A 13 -10.98 7.29 -0.40
N VAL A 14 -11.21 6.12 -1.00
CA VAL A 14 -11.34 4.85 -0.29
C VAL A 14 -10.06 4.52 0.49
N GLY A 15 -8.90 4.67 -0.14
CA GLY A 15 -7.60 4.44 0.49
C GLY A 15 -7.34 5.37 1.67
N THR A 16 -7.69 6.66 1.53
CA THR A 16 -7.58 7.62 2.63
C THR A 16 -8.51 7.27 3.78
N THR A 17 -9.76 6.88 3.50
CA THR A 17 -10.70 6.49 4.56
C THR A 17 -10.27 5.22 5.28
N THR A 18 -9.76 4.22 4.56
CA THR A 18 -9.35 2.94 5.14
C THR A 18 -8.04 3.09 5.89
N GLY A 19 -7.07 3.86 5.39
CA GLY A 19 -5.80 4.10 6.07
C GLY A 19 -5.94 4.96 7.33
N MET A 20 -7.01 5.77 7.45
CA MET A 20 -7.29 6.49 8.70
C MET A 20 -7.82 5.58 9.82
N ILE A 21 -8.33 4.38 9.48
CA ILE A 21 -8.86 3.43 10.45
C ILE A 21 -7.71 2.52 10.91
N PRO A 22 -7.23 2.66 12.16
CA PRO A 22 -6.15 1.81 12.64
C PRO A 22 -6.58 0.35 12.67
N GLY A 23 -5.68 -0.55 12.26
CA GLY A 23 -5.91 -2.00 12.25
C GLY A 23 -6.54 -2.56 10.96
N ILE A 24 -6.90 -1.71 9.99
CA ILE A 24 -7.18 -2.18 8.63
C ILE A 24 -5.88 -2.07 7.84
N HIS A 25 -5.35 -3.20 7.40
CA HIS A 25 -4.25 -3.25 6.46
C HIS A 25 -4.70 -3.07 5.01
N VAL A 26 -3.77 -2.61 4.16
CA VAL A 26 -3.98 -2.51 2.71
C VAL A 26 -4.40 -3.84 2.07
N ASN A 27 -3.89 -4.97 2.58
CA ASN A 27 -4.24 -6.30 2.07
C ASN A 27 -5.69 -6.66 2.34
N THR A 28 -6.22 -6.28 3.51
CA THR A 28 -7.63 -6.52 3.87
C THR A 28 -8.55 -5.68 3.00
N ALA A 29 -8.21 -4.40 2.78
CA ALA A 29 -8.96 -3.52 1.88
C ALA A 29 -8.95 -4.05 0.43
N GLY A 30 -7.79 -4.54 -0.05
CA GLY A 30 -7.64 -5.18 -1.35
C GLY A 30 -8.45 -6.47 -1.47
N ALA A 31 -8.45 -7.32 -0.43
CA ALA A 31 -9.21 -8.56 -0.41
C ALA A 31 -10.73 -8.33 -0.48
N ILE A 32 -11.24 -7.31 0.22
CA ILE A 32 -12.66 -6.92 0.14
C ILE A 32 -13.01 -6.47 -1.28
N LEU A 33 -12.17 -5.62 -1.89
CA LEU A 33 -12.37 -5.18 -3.27
C LEU A 33 -12.33 -6.36 -4.26
N PHE A 34 -11.38 -7.27 -4.06
CA PHE A 34 -11.23 -8.48 -4.88
C PHE A 34 -12.42 -9.43 -4.74
N ALA A 35 -12.88 -9.70 -3.51
CA ALA A 35 -14.06 -10.51 -3.26
C ALA A 35 -15.33 -9.89 -3.89
N SER A 36 -15.40 -8.55 -3.93
CA SER A 36 -16.51 -7.81 -4.56
C SER A 36 -16.37 -7.70 -6.09
N SER A 37 -15.22 -8.09 -6.66
CA SER A 37 -14.90 -7.86 -8.07
C SER A 37 -15.88 -8.55 -9.02
N THR A 38 -16.34 -9.76 -8.71
CA THR A 38 -17.31 -10.50 -9.54
C THR A 38 -18.60 -9.71 -9.78
N PHE A 39 -19.07 -8.99 -8.76
CA PHE A 39 -20.24 -8.12 -8.88
C PHE A 39 -19.88 -6.81 -9.59
N LEU A 40 -18.77 -6.18 -9.20
CA LEU A 40 -18.35 -4.88 -9.76
C LEU A 40 -18.03 -4.95 -11.26
N LEU A 41 -17.45 -6.06 -11.73
CA LEU A 41 -17.13 -6.30 -13.14
C LEU A 41 -18.37 -6.41 -14.05
N THR A 42 -19.57 -6.56 -13.48
CA THR A 42 -20.81 -6.49 -14.28
C THR A 42 -21.16 -5.06 -14.70
N PHE A 43 -20.63 -4.06 -13.99
CA PHE A 43 -20.90 -2.64 -14.23
C PHE A 43 -19.65 -1.84 -14.64
N LEU A 44 -18.47 -2.29 -14.24
CA LEU A 44 -17.20 -1.59 -14.38
C LEU A 44 -16.21 -2.40 -15.21
N SER A 45 -15.35 -1.71 -15.95
CA SER A 45 -14.29 -2.37 -16.71
C SER A 45 -13.18 -2.93 -15.80
N PRO A 46 -12.45 -3.98 -16.23
CA PRO A 46 -11.30 -4.48 -15.48
C PRO A 46 -10.23 -3.42 -15.24
N GLU A 47 -9.98 -2.56 -16.25
CA GLU A 47 -9.03 -1.46 -16.17
C GLU A 47 -9.41 -0.45 -15.08
N PHE A 48 -10.71 -0.15 -14.94
CA PHE A 48 -11.23 0.72 -13.88
C PHE A 48 -10.91 0.14 -12.49
N LEU A 49 -11.17 -1.15 -12.29
CA LEU A 49 -10.88 -1.80 -11.01
C LEU A 49 -9.38 -1.88 -10.72
N CYS A 50 -8.55 -2.13 -11.72
CA CYS A 50 -7.09 -2.12 -11.56
C CYS A 50 -6.59 -0.74 -11.11
N VAL A 51 -7.03 0.33 -11.77
CA VAL A 51 -6.63 1.70 -11.40
C VAL A 51 -7.15 2.06 -10.02
N LEU A 52 -8.40 1.72 -9.70
CA LEU A 52 -8.99 1.94 -8.38
C LEU A 52 -8.19 1.22 -7.29
N MET A 53 -7.86 -0.05 -7.51
CA MET A 53 -7.12 -0.88 -6.56
C MET A 53 -5.72 -0.32 -6.30
N VAL A 54 -4.97 0.02 -7.35
CA VAL A 54 -3.62 0.60 -7.22
C VAL A 54 -3.66 1.95 -6.52
N ALA A 55 -4.57 2.84 -6.91
CA ALA A 55 -4.72 4.17 -6.29
C ALA A 55 -5.12 4.05 -4.81
N MET A 56 -6.04 3.14 -4.49
CA MET A 56 -6.44 2.83 -3.12
C MET A 56 -5.28 2.30 -2.29
N SER A 57 -4.52 1.33 -2.81
CA SER A 57 -3.39 0.75 -2.09
C SER A 57 -2.29 1.77 -1.78
N ILE A 58 -1.97 2.65 -2.73
CA ILE A 58 -0.96 3.70 -2.52
C ILE A 58 -1.47 4.72 -1.49
N ALA A 59 -2.70 5.19 -1.62
CA ALA A 59 -3.27 6.16 -0.68
C ALA A 59 -3.38 5.58 0.74
N HIS A 60 -3.85 4.35 0.87
CA HIS A 60 -3.93 3.63 2.14
C HIS A 60 -2.55 3.54 2.80
N ALA A 61 -1.56 3.01 2.07
CA ALA A 61 -0.21 2.79 2.59
C ALA A 61 0.47 4.10 3.04
N LEU A 62 0.16 5.24 2.41
CA LEU A 62 0.71 6.53 2.85
C LEU A 62 -0.01 7.08 4.10
N ILE A 63 -1.32 6.88 4.18
CA ILE A 63 -2.14 7.44 5.25
C ILE A 63 -2.07 6.60 6.53
N GLU A 64 -1.96 5.27 6.45
CA GLU A 64 -1.91 4.35 7.60
C GLU A 64 -0.76 4.64 8.58
N PHE A 65 0.35 5.23 8.10
CA PHE A 65 1.45 5.65 8.96
C PHE A 65 1.03 6.72 9.98
N VAL A 66 0.13 7.63 9.60
CA VAL A 66 -0.25 8.77 10.44
C VAL A 66 -0.97 8.32 11.72
N PRO A 67 -2.12 7.63 11.68
CA PRO A 67 -2.79 7.18 12.90
C PRO A 67 -1.94 6.16 13.67
N SER A 68 -1.21 5.29 12.98
CA SER A 68 -0.38 4.26 13.64
C SER A 68 0.78 4.86 14.44
N MET A 69 1.45 5.90 13.92
CA MET A 69 2.48 6.64 14.69
C MET A 69 1.87 7.47 15.82
N LEU A 70 0.68 8.04 15.64
CA LEU A 70 0.02 8.82 16.70
C LEU A 70 -0.45 7.93 17.85
N LEU A 71 -1.02 6.77 17.55
CA LEU A 71 -1.56 5.83 18.52
C LEU A 71 -0.51 4.85 19.08
N GLY A 72 0.65 4.73 18.42
CA GLY A 72 1.70 3.82 18.84
C GLY A 72 1.33 2.34 18.63
N VAL A 73 0.49 2.07 17.63
CA VAL A 73 0.04 0.72 17.26
C VAL A 73 0.68 0.37 15.91
N PRO A 74 1.94 -0.07 15.88
CA PRO A 74 2.58 -0.48 14.65
C PRO A 74 2.05 -1.82 14.15
N GLU A 75 2.12 -1.99 12.85
CA GLU A 75 1.91 -3.26 12.17
C GLU A 75 3.23 -4.03 12.06
N GLU A 76 3.16 -5.35 11.89
CA GLU A 76 4.34 -6.23 11.90
C GLU A 76 5.43 -5.78 10.92
N GLY A 77 5.05 -5.37 9.71
CA GLY A 77 5.97 -4.89 8.67
C GLY A 77 6.45 -3.44 8.82
N THR A 78 5.82 -2.65 9.68
CA THR A 78 6.07 -1.20 9.80
C THR A 78 6.59 -0.78 11.18
N ALA A 79 6.69 -1.71 12.14
CA ALA A 79 7.15 -1.45 13.50
C ALA A 79 8.50 -0.74 13.59
N THR A 80 9.47 -1.14 12.76
CA THR A 80 10.82 -0.54 12.74
C THR A 80 10.81 0.93 12.31
N SER A 81 9.85 1.33 11.48
CA SER A 81 9.67 2.70 10.99
C SER A 81 8.75 3.52 11.89
N ILE A 82 7.70 2.90 12.45
CA ILE A 82 6.66 3.58 13.25
C ILE A 82 7.14 3.87 14.67
N LEU A 83 7.91 2.98 15.31
CA LEU A 83 8.36 3.17 16.70
C LEU A 83 9.20 4.45 16.89
N PRO A 84 10.19 4.77 16.03
CA PRO A 84 10.88 6.07 16.07
C PRO A 84 9.93 7.25 15.86
N GLY A 85 8.97 7.12 14.93
CA GLY A 85 7.94 8.12 14.67
C GLY A 85 7.08 8.42 15.90
N HIS A 86 6.62 7.37 16.58
CA HIS A 86 5.84 7.48 17.82
C HIS A 86 6.63 8.17 18.95
N ARG A 87 7.93 7.86 19.10
CA ARG A 87 8.79 8.56 20.07
C ARG A 87 8.87 10.07 19.81
N MET A 88 8.94 10.48 18.55
CA MET A 88 8.91 11.91 18.20
C MET A 88 7.54 12.54 18.46
N VAL A 89 6.43 11.80 18.25
CA VAL A 89 5.08 12.24 18.63
C VAL A 89 5.00 12.51 20.14
N LEU A 90 5.52 11.60 20.97
CA LEU A 90 5.57 11.75 22.43
C LEU A 90 6.41 12.96 22.89
N GLN A 91 7.37 13.41 22.07
CA GLN A 91 8.14 14.64 22.30
C GLN A 91 7.41 15.93 21.84
N GLY A 92 6.14 15.84 21.43
CA GLY A 92 5.36 16.96 20.91
C GLY A 92 5.70 17.34 19.45
N ARG A 93 6.49 16.51 18.74
CA ARG A 93 6.98 16.79 17.37
C ARG A 93 6.10 16.17 16.28
N ALA A 94 4.82 15.89 16.56
CA ALA A 94 3.93 15.18 15.63
C ALA A 94 3.89 15.78 14.21
N LYS A 95 3.86 17.11 14.09
CA LYS A 95 3.87 17.81 12.78
C LYS A 95 5.14 17.52 11.96
N GLU A 96 6.28 17.42 12.64
CA GLU A 96 7.56 17.14 12.00
C GLU A 96 7.61 15.70 11.48
N VAL A 97 7.12 14.75 12.27
CA VAL A 97 7.02 13.33 11.86
C VAL A 97 6.17 13.18 10.61
N ILE A 98 4.98 13.80 10.61
CA ILE A 98 4.08 13.77 9.45
C ILE A 98 4.79 14.33 8.21
N ARG A 99 5.51 15.45 8.35
CA ARG A 99 6.28 16.03 7.23
C ARG A 99 7.35 15.08 6.71
N ILE A 100 8.11 14.43 7.59
CA ILE A 100 9.14 13.47 7.21
C ILE A 100 8.52 12.29 6.45
N VAL A 101 7.42 11.73 6.94
CA VAL A 101 6.71 10.63 6.27
C VAL A 101 6.16 11.04 4.92
N CYS A 102 5.56 12.23 4.79
CA CYS A 102 5.08 12.73 3.50
C CYS A 102 6.22 12.89 2.49
N VAL A 103 7.38 13.43 2.91
CA VAL A 103 8.55 13.57 2.04
C VAL A 103 9.12 12.20 1.65
N GLY A 104 9.20 11.26 2.60
CA GLY A 104 9.64 9.90 2.34
C GLY A 104 8.72 9.17 1.36
N GLY A 105 7.40 9.26 1.56
CA GLY A 105 6.40 8.68 0.67
C GLY A 105 6.44 9.26 -0.75
N PHE A 106 6.54 10.58 -0.88
CA PHE A 106 6.71 11.23 -2.18
C PHE A 106 8.03 10.82 -2.86
N GLY A 107 9.13 10.76 -2.09
CA GLY A 107 10.42 10.27 -2.57
C GLY A 107 10.35 8.82 -3.06
N ALA A 108 9.63 7.95 -2.33
CA ALA A 108 9.42 6.56 -2.72
C ALA A 108 8.67 6.45 -4.05
N ILE A 109 7.66 7.31 -4.30
CA ILE A 109 6.95 7.37 -5.59
C ILE A 109 7.93 7.73 -6.72
N ILE A 110 8.76 8.77 -6.53
CA ILE A 110 9.75 9.19 -7.54
C ILE A 110 10.73 8.06 -7.82
N VAL A 111 11.31 7.45 -6.78
CA VAL A 111 12.26 6.33 -6.92
C VAL A 111 11.60 5.15 -7.64
N THR A 112 10.35 4.84 -7.31
CA THR A 112 9.59 3.77 -7.97
C THR A 112 9.42 4.05 -9.45
N ILE A 113 9.02 5.28 -9.83
CA ILE A 113 8.88 5.69 -11.24
C ILE A 113 10.21 5.56 -11.98
N LEU A 114 11.32 5.99 -11.37
CA LEU A 114 12.66 5.87 -11.97
C LEU A 114 13.12 4.42 -12.11
N MET A 115 12.69 3.53 -11.22
CA MET A 115 13.03 2.10 -11.23
C MET A 115 12.10 1.25 -12.12
N LEU A 116 10.95 1.78 -12.58
CA LEU A 116 10.01 1.07 -13.46
C LEU A 116 10.66 0.36 -14.67
N PRO A 117 11.59 0.95 -15.45
CA PRO A 117 12.20 0.24 -16.58
C PRO A 117 13.01 -0.99 -16.14
N ILE A 118 13.70 -0.88 -15.01
CA ILE A 118 14.46 -1.99 -14.43
C ILE A 118 13.50 -3.07 -13.95
N PHE A 119 12.44 -2.67 -13.22
CA PHE A 119 11.42 -3.59 -12.76
C PHE A 119 10.72 -4.32 -13.91
N ASN A 120 10.43 -3.65 -15.02
CA ASN A 120 9.80 -4.28 -16.17
C ASN A 120 10.68 -5.36 -16.83
N MET A 121 12.01 -5.23 -16.78
CA MET A 121 12.93 -6.23 -17.32
C MET A 121 13.21 -7.36 -16.32
N VAL A 122 13.38 -7.02 -15.04
CA VAL A 122 13.85 -7.94 -14.00
C VAL A 122 12.71 -8.75 -13.37
N LEU A 123 11.55 -8.13 -13.12
CA LEU A 123 10.43 -8.81 -12.45
C LEU A 123 9.90 -10.02 -13.21
N PRO A 124 9.68 -9.99 -14.54
CA PRO A 124 9.20 -11.17 -15.27
C PRO A 124 10.21 -12.33 -15.20
N MET A 125 11.50 -12.03 -15.32
CA MET A 125 12.58 -13.03 -15.20
C MET A 125 12.61 -13.66 -13.81
N LEU A 126 12.54 -12.84 -12.75
CA LEU A 126 12.47 -13.32 -11.37
C LEU A 126 11.20 -14.11 -11.09
N HIS A 127 10.06 -13.68 -11.64
CA HIS A 127 8.78 -14.36 -11.44
C HIS A 127 8.81 -15.77 -12.05
N GLU A 128 9.21 -15.91 -13.31
CA GLU A 128 9.30 -17.23 -13.95
C GLU A 128 10.34 -18.14 -13.28
N ALA A 129 11.47 -17.59 -12.81
CA ALA A 129 12.47 -18.36 -12.06
C ALA A 129 11.97 -18.82 -10.68
N SER A 130 11.18 -17.99 -9.99
CA SER A 130 10.70 -18.26 -8.62
C SER A 130 9.42 -19.09 -8.58
N LYS A 131 8.55 -19.00 -9.60
CA LYS A 131 7.26 -19.68 -9.71
C LYS A 131 7.27 -21.18 -9.35
N PRO A 132 8.22 -22.01 -9.82
CA PRO A 132 8.26 -23.43 -9.44
C PRO A 132 8.66 -23.67 -7.98
N PHE A 133 9.34 -22.70 -7.35
CA PHE A 133 9.83 -22.78 -5.98
C PHE A 133 8.96 -22.05 -4.95
N THR A 134 7.93 -21.30 -5.38
CA THR A 134 7.10 -20.47 -4.49
C THR A 134 6.53 -21.25 -3.30
N TRP A 135 6.06 -22.48 -3.52
CA TRP A 135 5.51 -23.31 -2.45
C TRP A 135 6.58 -23.68 -1.39
N MET A 136 7.82 -23.98 -1.81
CA MET A 136 8.94 -24.25 -0.90
C MET A 136 9.35 -22.99 -0.13
N ILE A 137 9.40 -21.84 -0.81
CA ILE A 137 9.76 -20.55 -0.20
C ILE A 137 8.73 -20.19 0.88
N LEU A 138 7.44 -20.32 0.59
CA LEU A 138 6.37 -20.05 1.55
C LEU A 138 6.38 -21.02 2.72
N LEU A 139 6.62 -22.32 2.48
CA LEU A 139 6.75 -23.31 3.54
C LEU A 139 7.90 -22.99 4.49
N PHE A 140 9.06 -22.63 3.94
CA PHE A 140 10.23 -22.30 4.74
C PHE A 140 10.03 -21.00 5.52
N ALA A 141 9.44 -19.98 4.90
CA ALA A 141 9.14 -18.71 5.55
C ALA A 141 8.08 -18.85 6.66
N SER A 142 7.13 -19.78 6.53
CA SER A 142 6.07 -20.02 7.53
C SER A 142 6.53 -20.83 8.75
N ILE A 143 7.71 -21.45 8.72
CA ILE A 143 8.26 -22.21 9.85
C ILE A 143 8.91 -21.28 10.89
N TYR A 144 9.13 -20.01 10.54
CA TYR A 144 9.65 -18.95 11.40
C TYR A 144 8.54 -17.97 11.79
#